data_AF-A0ABD1K1A7-F1
#
_entry.id   AF-A0ABD1K1A7-F1
#
_cell.length_a   1.000
_cell.length_b   1.000
_cell.length_c   1.000
_cell.angle_alpha   90.00
_cell.angle_beta   90.00
_cell.angle_gamma   90.00
#
_symmetry.space_group_name_H-M   'P 1'
#
loop_
_entity.id
_entity.type
_entity.pdbx_description
1 polymer ?
#
loop_
_entity_poly.entity_id
_entity_poly.type
_entity_poly.pdbx_seq_one_letter_code
_entity_poly.pdbx_strand_id
1 'polypeptide(L)'
;MDAVGQTLPEMTFSYSHIQCILYALGVGMSTKEPDHLKFLYENHGDFSVLPTFGVIPSQASMMSGGLSSVPGLNLDMTRLLHGEQYLEVYKPLPASGTLTSRASIADVLDKGSGAVILLDVHTYKEEELLCYNQFSLFIVGAGGFGGRRTSDKAKSTVDVPSRAPDAVVTDETSSNQAALYRLSGDWNPLHIDPDFAAMGGFKAPILHGLCSFGFAARHVLKHFADNDVSRFKAIKVRFVKPVLPGQSLQTEMWKEDNRIHLQCKVKETGAVVLAGAYVDLHGPAEVSPGTAPAEAGELQSDLVFAEIGRRLETMGSELVKKVNAVFLWEITKDGQPCSQWAIDLKSLPGSLVKGPYSGKADVTITISDQDFMEVVQGKLNPQKAFFEGKLKMKGNIMLSQKLDSLLKEHAKL
;
A
#
# COMPACT_ATOMS: atom_id res chain seq x y z
N MET A 1 -12.27 -6.03 34.61
CA MET A 1 -13.33 -6.33 33.62
C MET A 1 -14.02 -5.05 33.16
N ASP A 2 -14.11 -4.03 34.01
CA ASP A 2 -14.80 -2.76 33.73
C ASP A 2 -14.22 -1.93 32.56
N ALA A 3 -13.00 -2.22 32.11
CA ALA A 3 -12.39 -1.58 30.95
C ALA A 3 -12.93 -2.09 29.60
N VAL A 4 -13.52 -3.29 29.54
CA VAL A 4 -14.01 -3.87 28.27
C VAL A 4 -15.17 -3.05 27.73
N GLY A 5 -15.09 -2.66 26.46
CA GLY A 5 -16.05 -1.80 25.78
C GLY A 5 -15.83 -0.30 26.00
N GLN A 6 -14.92 0.10 26.88
CA GLN A 6 -14.60 1.52 27.04
C GLN A 6 -13.94 2.08 25.78
N THR A 7 -14.35 3.28 25.40
CA THR A 7 -13.78 4.04 24.29
C THR A 7 -12.71 5.00 24.78
N LEU A 8 -11.66 5.16 24.01
CA LEU A 8 -10.63 6.17 24.24
C LEU A 8 -11.04 7.48 23.55
N PRO A 9 -10.47 8.63 23.96
CA PRO A 9 -10.65 9.89 23.25
C PRO A 9 -10.34 9.76 21.76
N GLU A 10 -11.15 10.41 20.94
CA GLU A 10 -10.92 10.49 19.50
C GLU A 10 -9.61 11.24 19.22
N MET A 11 -8.82 10.72 18.28
CA MET A 11 -7.53 11.30 17.92
C MET A 11 -7.48 11.66 16.44
N THR A 12 -7.01 12.85 16.13
CA THR A 12 -6.76 13.29 14.75
C THR A 12 -5.29 13.15 14.39
N PHE A 13 -5.02 12.81 13.13
CA PHE A 13 -3.68 12.71 12.57
C PHE A 13 -3.63 13.38 11.20
N SER A 14 -2.93 14.51 11.11
CA SER A 14 -2.71 15.24 9.86
C SER A 14 -1.35 14.92 9.26
N TYR A 15 -1.33 14.66 7.96
CA TYR A 15 -0.11 14.27 7.25
C TYR A 15 -0.15 14.70 5.78
N SER A 16 1.02 14.66 5.16
CA SER A 16 1.23 14.84 3.73
C SER A 16 2.06 13.71 3.15
N HIS A 17 2.43 13.83 1.87
CA HIS A 17 3.33 12.91 1.20
C HIS A 17 4.66 12.77 1.96
N ILE A 18 5.07 13.79 2.73
CA ILE A 18 6.29 13.76 3.56
C ILE A 18 6.25 12.61 4.55
N GLN A 19 5.17 12.45 5.33
CA GLN A 19 5.06 11.35 6.29
C GLN A 19 4.93 10.00 5.60
N CYS A 20 4.27 9.95 4.44
CA CYS A 20 4.15 8.73 3.63
C CYS A 20 5.53 8.23 3.16
N ILE A 21 6.33 9.14 2.58
CA ILE A 21 7.68 8.86 2.09
C ILE A 21 8.63 8.54 3.25
N LEU A 22 8.55 9.28 4.35
CA LEU A 22 9.35 9.05 5.56
C LEU A 22 9.07 7.65 6.13
N TYR A 23 7.79 7.26 6.20
CA TYR A 23 7.41 5.91 6.59
C TYR A 23 7.98 4.88 5.61
N ALA A 24 7.80 5.07 4.29
CA ALA A 24 8.30 4.15 3.29
C ALA A 24 9.82 3.92 3.42
N LEU A 25 10.61 4.97 3.58
CA LEU A 25 12.05 4.88 3.88
C LEU A 25 12.32 4.18 5.22
N GLY A 26 11.56 4.54 6.26
CA GLY A 26 11.65 3.94 7.60
C GLY A 26 11.31 2.45 7.62
N VAL A 27 10.55 1.97 6.64
CA VAL A 27 10.30 0.55 6.38
C VAL A 27 11.00 0.08 5.12
N GLY A 28 12.22 0.56 4.84
CA GLY A 28 13.17 -0.08 3.92
C GLY A 28 12.94 0.12 2.42
N MET A 29 11.99 0.96 1.99
CA MET A 29 11.96 1.39 0.59
C MET A 29 13.23 2.19 0.26
N SER A 30 13.72 2.02 -0.97
CA SER A 30 15.01 2.55 -1.40
C SER A 30 15.00 2.85 -2.89
N THR A 31 15.66 3.94 -3.28
CA THR A 31 15.86 4.30 -4.69
C THR A 31 16.80 3.36 -5.45
N LYS A 32 17.43 2.39 -4.77
CA LYS A 32 18.17 1.30 -5.42
C LYS A 32 17.26 0.41 -6.27
N GLU A 33 16.00 0.28 -5.87
CA GLU A 33 14.97 -0.51 -6.54
C GLU A 33 14.08 0.43 -7.36
N PRO A 34 14.07 0.35 -8.70
CA PRO A 34 13.32 1.30 -9.54
C PRO A 34 11.81 1.32 -9.26
N ASP A 35 11.24 0.16 -8.93
CA ASP A 35 9.81 0.01 -8.62
C ASP A 35 9.42 0.60 -7.26
N HIS A 36 10.38 0.98 -6.41
CA HIS A 36 10.11 1.67 -5.15
C HIS A 36 9.86 3.18 -5.34
N LEU A 37 10.19 3.75 -6.50
CA LEU A 37 10.05 5.19 -6.75
C LEU A 37 8.61 5.67 -6.55
N LYS A 38 7.62 4.82 -6.85
CA LYS A 38 6.19 5.11 -6.63
C LYS A 38 5.81 5.34 -5.15
N PHE A 39 6.67 4.97 -4.19
CA PHE A 39 6.45 5.22 -2.77
C PHE A 39 7.35 6.33 -2.21
N LEU A 40 8.27 6.85 -3.03
CA LEU A 40 9.34 7.75 -2.60
C LEU A 40 9.34 9.11 -3.30
N TYR A 41 8.58 9.25 -4.40
CA TYR A 41 8.50 10.47 -5.18
C TYR A 41 7.05 10.88 -5.38
N GLU A 42 6.65 11.98 -4.75
CA GLU A 42 5.29 12.51 -4.74
C GLU A 42 4.74 12.88 -6.12
N ASN A 43 5.63 13.15 -7.08
CA ASN A 43 5.32 13.44 -8.49
C ASN A 43 5.52 12.20 -9.38
N HIS A 44 5.52 10.99 -8.81
CA HIS A 44 5.41 9.78 -9.59
C HIS A 44 3.96 9.65 -10.07
N GLY A 45 3.72 9.36 -11.36
CA GLY A 45 2.37 9.25 -11.93
C GLY A 45 1.48 8.15 -11.36
N ASP A 46 2.04 7.32 -10.47
CA ASP A 46 1.36 6.28 -9.68
C ASP A 46 1.80 6.35 -8.19
N PHE A 47 2.04 7.57 -7.68
CA PHE A 47 2.46 7.76 -6.29
C PHE A 47 1.43 7.12 -5.34
N SER A 48 1.91 6.21 -4.51
CA SER A 48 1.09 5.35 -3.68
C SER A 48 1.59 5.36 -2.23
N VAL A 49 0.66 5.21 -1.28
CA VAL A 49 1.00 5.05 0.14
C VAL A 49 1.06 3.57 0.48
N LEU A 50 2.12 3.15 1.19
CA LEU A 50 2.21 1.77 1.67
C LEU A 50 1.01 1.44 2.57
N PRO A 51 0.30 0.32 2.36
CA PRO A 51 -0.90 -0.03 3.13
C PRO A 51 -0.66 -0.04 4.64
N THR A 52 0.51 -0.52 5.07
CA THR A 52 0.91 -0.59 6.48
C THR A 52 1.16 0.77 7.13
N PHE A 53 1.19 1.86 6.38
CA PHE A 53 1.11 3.22 6.93
C PHE A 53 -0.18 3.42 7.74
N GLY A 54 -1.24 2.66 7.45
CA GLY A 54 -2.51 2.69 8.17
C GLY A 54 -2.41 2.36 9.66
N VAL A 55 -1.29 1.78 10.12
CA VAL A 55 -1.02 1.60 11.56
C VAL A 55 -0.65 2.93 12.23
N ILE A 56 0.02 3.84 11.53
CA ILE A 56 0.60 5.06 12.11
C ILE A 56 -0.49 6.01 12.66
N PRO A 57 -1.53 6.39 11.90
CA PRO A 57 -2.62 7.22 12.43
C PRO A 57 -3.38 6.56 13.58
N SER A 58 -3.50 5.22 13.57
CA SER A 58 -4.15 4.49 14.64
C SER A 58 -3.27 4.42 15.90
N GLN A 59 -1.95 4.29 15.76
CA GLN A 59 -0.99 4.23 16.87
C GLN A 59 -1.01 5.51 17.72
N ALA A 60 -1.33 6.67 17.13
CA ALA A 60 -1.47 7.93 17.87
C ALA A 60 -2.52 7.85 19.00
N SER A 61 -3.56 7.02 18.84
CA SER A 61 -4.55 6.74 19.89
C SER A 61 -3.99 6.00 21.10
N MET A 62 -2.86 5.31 20.93
CA MET A 62 -2.20 4.56 21.99
C MET A 62 -1.17 5.41 22.75
N MET A 63 -0.36 6.20 22.04
CA MET A 63 0.84 6.83 22.60
C MET A 63 0.61 8.18 23.29
N SER A 64 -0.44 8.92 22.92
CA SER A 64 -0.78 10.23 23.49
C SER A 64 -1.55 10.15 24.82
N GLY A 65 -1.21 9.20 25.68
CA GLY A 65 -1.89 8.96 26.96
C GLY A 65 -3.26 8.29 26.86
N GLY A 66 -3.67 7.82 25.67
CA GLY A 66 -4.97 7.20 25.44
C GLY A 66 -5.23 6.00 26.33
N LEU A 67 -4.28 5.07 26.45
CA LEU A 67 -4.42 3.91 27.35
C LEU A 67 -4.50 4.31 28.83
N SER A 68 -3.72 5.30 29.24
CA SER A 68 -3.72 5.81 30.61
C SER A 68 -5.03 6.54 30.98
N SER A 69 -5.84 6.90 29.98
CA SER A 69 -7.11 7.59 30.18
C SER A 69 -8.29 6.66 30.51
N VAL A 70 -8.10 5.33 30.40
CA VAL A 70 -9.16 4.33 30.57
C VAL A 70 -9.37 4.02 32.06
N PRO A 71 -10.53 4.34 32.67
CA PRO A 71 -10.86 3.95 34.03
C PRO A 71 -10.62 2.47 34.32
N GLY A 72 -9.84 2.19 35.36
CA GLY A 72 -9.55 0.84 35.83
C GLY A 72 -8.30 0.18 35.21
N LEU A 73 -7.64 0.85 34.26
CA LEU A 73 -6.33 0.42 33.73
C LEU A 73 -5.21 1.25 34.37
N ASN A 74 -4.57 0.70 35.41
CA ASN A 74 -3.33 1.26 35.97
C ASN A 74 -2.14 0.53 35.34
N LEU A 75 -1.66 1.02 34.21
CA LEU A 75 -0.63 0.35 33.39
C LEU A 75 0.75 0.97 33.63
N ASP A 76 1.70 0.11 33.99
CA ASP A 76 3.11 0.46 33.91
C ASP A 76 3.56 0.37 32.44
N MET A 77 3.68 1.53 31.80
CA MET A 77 4.05 1.64 30.39
C MET A 77 5.46 1.10 30.10
N THR A 78 6.34 1.00 31.12
CA THR A 78 7.68 0.39 30.96
C THR A 78 7.62 -1.13 30.79
N ARG A 79 6.50 -1.75 31.15
CA ARG A 79 6.25 -3.19 31.04
C ARG A 79 5.27 -3.55 29.93
N LEU A 80 4.89 -2.56 29.12
CA LEU A 80 4.01 -2.71 27.96
C LEU A 80 4.82 -3.21 26.76
N LEU A 81 4.44 -4.39 26.26
CA LEU A 81 4.97 -4.97 25.04
C LEU A 81 3.89 -5.00 23.96
N HIS A 82 4.28 -4.75 22.72
CA HIS A 82 3.41 -4.96 21.57
C HIS A 82 3.52 -6.43 21.13
N GLY A 83 2.49 -7.25 21.41
CA GLY A 83 2.53 -8.69 21.20
C GLY A 83 2.05 -9.14 19.81
N GLU A 84 0.95 -8.56 19.32
CA GLU A 84 0.41 -8.88 17.98
C GLU A 84 -0.19 -7.63 17.34
N GLN A 85 -0.16 -7.57 16.01
CA GLN A 85 -0.78 -6.51 15.23
C GLN A 85 -1.69 -7.13 14.17
N TYR A 86 -2.88 -6.55 14.01
CA TYR A 86 -3.72 -6.73 12.83
C TYR A 86 -4.00 -5.38 12.17
N LEU A 87 -4.00 -5.34 10.85
CA LEU A 87 -4.46 -4.23 10.04
C LEU A 87 -5.34 -4.77 8.93
N GLU A 88 -6.49 -4.14 8.71
CA GLU A 88 -7.36 -4.34 7.56
C GLU A 88 -7.59 -3.00 6.87
N VAL A 89 -7.37 -2.95 5.57
CA VAL A 89 -7.48 -1.76 4.73
C VAL A 89 -8.74 -1.93 3.88
N TYR A 90 -9.73 -1.08 4.13
CA TYR A 90 -10.99 -1.08 3.38
C TYR A 90 -10.89 -0.21 2.12
N LYS A 91 -10.07 0.84 2.17
CA LYS A 91 -9.77 1.73 1.04
C LYS A 91 -8.30 2.15 1.06
N PRO A 92 -7.67 2.36 -0.12
CA PRO A 92 -6.32 2.90 -0.18
C PRO A 92 -6.19 4.21 0.62
N LEU A 93 -5.09 4.35 1.36
CA LEU A 93 -4.82 5.54 2.14
C LEU A 93 -4.47 6.70 1.20
N PRO A 94 -5.03 7.91 1.41
CA PRO A 94 -4.68 9.05 0.59
C PRO A 94 -3.23 9.50 0.86
N ALA A 95 -2.61 10.17 -0.11
CA ALA A 95 -1.24 10.71 0.02
C ALA A 95 -1.12 11.88 1.03
N SER A 96 -2.25 12.43 1.46
CA SER A 96 -2.31 13.52 2.43
C SER A 96 -3.72 13.63 3.02
N GLY A 97 -3.84 14.34 4.13
CA GLY A 97 -5.11 14.70 4.73
C GLY A 97 -5.08 14.62 6.26
N THR A 98 -6.26 14.76 6.85
CA THR A 98 -6.48 14.56 8.28
C THR A 98 -7.37 13.35 8.46
N LEU A 99 -6.91 12.39 9.26
CA LEU A 99 -7.68 11.20 9.62
C LEU A 99 -8.11 11.29 11.07
N THR A 100 -9.19 10.61 11.37
CA THR A 100 -9.79 10.53 12.70
C THR A 100 -9.81 9.08 13.15
N SER A 101 -9.17 8.78 14.28
CA SER A 101 -9.07 7.44 14.87
C SER A 101 -9.97 7.33 16.10
N ARG A 102 -10.82 6.30 16.11
CA ARG A 102 -11.71 5.95 17.24
C ARG A 102 -11.31 4.61 17.80
N ALA A 103 -10.89 4.60 19.06
CA ALA A 103 -10.34 3.42 19.71
C ALA A 103 -11.25 2.90 20.83
N SER A 104 -11.30 1.58 21.01
CA SER A 104 -12.04 0.93 22.09
C SER A 104 -11.34 -0.34 22.59
N ILE A 105 -11.52 -0.64 23.87
CA ILE A 105 -10.98 -1.86 24.48
C ILE A 105 -11.90 -3.03 24.12
N ALA A 106 -11.49 -3.85 23.16
CA ALA A 106 -12.25 -4.99 22.70
C ALA A 106 -12.37 -6.06 23.78
N ASP A 107 -11.27 -6.42 24.43
CA ASP A 107 -11.23 -7.40 25.52
C ASP A 107 -9.97 -7.24 26.38
N VAL A 108 -9.97 -7.85 27.58
CA VAL A 108 -8.82 -7.94 28.48
C VAL A 108 -8.65 -9.39 28.94
N LEU A 109 -7.51 -10.00 28.62
CA LEU A 109 -7.26 -11.43 28.83
C LEU A 109 -6.18 -11.66 29.87
N ASP A 110 -6.35 -12.73 30.64
CA ASP A 110 -5.38 -13.17 31.63
C ASP A 110 -4.49 -14.28 31.04
N LYS A 111 -3.18 -14.02 30.93
CA LYS A 111 -2.20 -15.01 30.48
C LYS A 111 -1.41 -15.62 31.64
N GLY A 112 -1.78 -15.32 32.89
CA GLY A 112 -1.11 -15.76 34.11
C GLY A 112 0.07 -14.85 34.44
N SER A 113 1.11 -14.86 33.61
CA SER A 113 2.31 -14.01 33.80
C SER A 113 2.13 -12.55 33.37
N GLY A 114 1.00 -12.22 32.73
CA GLY A 114 0.68 -10.88 32.26
C GLY A 114 -0.76 -10.77 31.77
N ALA A 115 -1.19 -9.54 31.49
CA ALA A 115 -2.48 -9.26 30.86
C ALA A 115 -2.29 -8.99 29.37
N VAL A 116 -3.30 -9.31 28.56
CA VAL A 116 -3.41 -8.83 27.17
C VAL A 116 -4.58 -7.86 27.08
N ILE A 117 -4.35 -6.68 26.54
CA ILE A 117 -5.40 -5.74 26.14
C ILE A 117 -5.52 -5.81 24.63
N LEU A 118 -6.74 -6.10 24.15
CA LEU A 118 -7.08 -5.98 22.74
C LEU A 118 -7.68 -4.59 22.52
N LEU A 119 -6.98 -3.76 21.77
CA LEU A 119 -7.41 -2.41 21.42
C LEU A 119 -7.80 -2.37 19.95
N ASP A 120 -9.09 -2.18 19.69
CA ASP A 120 -9.63 -1.95 18.35
C ASP A 120 -9.55 -0.47 18.02
N VAL A 121 -9.09 -0.13 16.81
CA VAL A 121 -9.00 1.26 16.33
C VAL A 121 -9.52 1.34 14.91
N HIS A 122 -10.55 2.15 14.70
CA HIS A 122 -11.10 2.45 13.38
C HIS A 122 -10.66 3.84 12.94
N THR A 123 -10.08 3.95 11.76
CA THR A 123 -9.57 5.21 11.23
C THR A 123 -10.35 5.65 10.00
N TYR A 124 -10.84 6.89 10.06
CA TYR A 124 -11.73 7.49 9.08
C TYR A 124 -11.08 8.68 8.40
N LYS A 125 -11.47 8.94 7.15
CA LYS A 125 -11.37 10.26 6.52
C LYS A 125 -12.77 10.82 6.43
N GLU A 126 -13.04 11.90 7.15
CA GLU A 126 -14.40 12.40 7.36
C GLU A 126 -15.28 11.28 7.93
N GLU A 127 -16.29 10.80 7.19
CA GLU A 127 -17.17 9.69 7.60
C GLU A 127 -16.76 8.34 6.99
N GLU A 128 -15.79 8.33 6.07
CA GLU A 128 -15.39 7.13 5.34
C GLU A 128 -14.35 6.31 6.11
N LEU A 129 -14.69 5.05 6.41
CA LEU A 129 -13.77 4.11 7.06
C LEU A 129 -12.68 3.68 6.08
N LEU A 130 -11.42 3.99 6.41
CA LEU A 130 -10.27 3.63 5.59
C LEU A 130 -9.61 2.34 6.05
N CYS A 131 -9.39 2.20 7.36
CA CYS A 131 -8.76 1.00 7.91
C CYS A 131 -9.21 0.71 9.34
N TYR A 132 -9.02 -0.54 9.73
CA TYR A 132 -9.20 -1.05 11.08
C TYR A 132 -7.89 -1.68 11.56
N ASN A 133 -7.51 -1.36 12.79
CA ASN A 133 -6.36 -1.94 13.45
C ASN A 133 -6.79 -2.64 14.74
N GLN A 134 -6.17 -3.78 15.04
CA GLN A 134 -6.24 -4.39 16.37
C GLN A 134 -4.84 -4.51 16.93
N PHE A 135 -4.56 -3.76 17.99
CA PHE A 135 -3.33 -3.84 18.76
C PHE A 135 -3.53 -4.85 19.90
N SER A 136 -2.68 -5.85 19.98
CA SER A 136 -2.64 -6.79 21.11
C SER A 136 -1.46 -6.43 22.00
N LEU A 137 -1.76 -5.77 23.11
CA LEU A 137 -0.77 -5.23 24.04
C LEU A 137 -0.61 -6.16 25.23
N PHE A 138 0.60 -6.62 25.48
CA PHE A 138 0.92 -7.50 26.60
C PHE A 138 1.57 -6.70 27.73
N ILE A 139 1.01 -6.78 28.93
CA ILE A 139 1.52 -6.09 30.11
C ILE A 139 2.12 -7.12 31.05
N VAL A 140 3.45 -7.11 31.12
CA VAL A 140 4.21 -8.08 31.92
C VAL A 140 3.86 -7.90 33.41
N GLY A 141 3.52 -9.00 34.08
CA GLY A 141 3.22 -9.02 35.51
C GLY A 141 1.79 -8.62 35.89
N ALA A 142 0.97 -8.14 34.94
CA ALA A 142 -0.42 -7.73 35.20
C ALA A 142 -1.45 -8.88 35.09
N GLY A 143 -1.00 -10.14 35.08
CA GLY A 143 -1.87 -11.32 35.01
C GLY A 143 -2.29 -11.85 36.38
N GLY A 144 -2.93 -13.02 36.41
CA GLY A 144 -3.31 -13.72 37.64
C GLY A 144 -4.61 -13.23 38.28
N PHE A 145 -5.40 -12.43 37.56
CA PHE A 145 -6.68 -11.90 38.01
C PHE A 145 -7.87 -12.83 37.71
N GLY A 146 -7.63 -14.03 37.16
CA GLY A 146 -8.66 -15.04 36.91
C GLY A 146 -9.53 -14.75 35.67
N GLY A 147 -9.03 -13.94 34.74
CA GLY A 147 -9.72 -13.61 33.49
C GLY A 147 -9.72 -14.75 32.47
N ARG A 148 -10.47 -14.57 31.37
CA ARG A 148 -10.46 -15.51 30.25
C ARG A 148 -9.08 -15.50 29.58
N ARG A 149 -8.65 -16.67 29.09
CA ARG A 149 -7.36 -16.81 28.37
C ARG A 149 -7.46 -16.49 26.88
N THR A 150 -8.66 -16.54 26.31
CA THR A 150 -8.93 -16.35 24.87
C THR A 150 -10.11 -15.40 24.68
N SER A 151 -10.18 -14.77 23.50
CA SER A 151 -11.27 -13.90 23.09
C SER A 151 -11.71 -14.27 21.69
N ASP A 152 -13.01 -14.28 21.45
CA ASP A 152 -13.64 -14.35 20.14
C ASP A 152 -13.47 -13.06 19.33
N LYS A 153 -13.14 -11.94 19.99
CA LYS A 153 -12.84 -10.65 19.35
C LYS A 153 -11.41 -10.57 18.79
N ALA A 154 -10.52 -11.48 19.20
CA ALA A 154 -9.14 -11.47 18.74
C ALA A 154 -9.03 -11.95 17.29
N LYS A 155 -8.39 -11.16 16.42
CA LYS A 155 -8.01 -11.61 15.09
C LYS A 155 -6.93 -12.69 15.23
N SER A 156 -7.24 -13.90 14.79
CA SER A 156 -6.42 -15.08 15.06
C SER A 156 -5.13 -15.09 14.24
N THR A 157 -4.05 -15.54 14.86
CA THR A 157 -2.82 -15.94 14.15
C THR A 157 -3.04 -17.25 13.41
N VAL A 158 -2.30 -17.46 12.33
CA VAL A 158 -2.35 -18.72 11.56
C VAL A 158 -0.94 -19.23 11.34
N ASP A 159 -0.71 -20.50 11.67
CA ASP A 159 0.59 -21.13 11.46
C ASP A 159 0.93 -21.21 9.97
N VAL A 160 2.22 -21.24 9.65
CA VAL A 160 2.70 -21.39 8.28
C VAL A 160 2.49 -22.84 7.79
N PRO A 161 2.26 -23.05 6.48
CA PRO A 161 2.16 -24.40 5.92
C PRO A 161 3.38 -25.26 6.23
N SER A 162 3.16 -26.56 6.48
CA SER A 162 4.23 -27.55 6.74
C SER A 162 4.90 -28.03 5.44
N ARG A 163 5.36 -27.09 4.61
CA ARG A 163 6.09 -27.31 3.34
C ARG A 163 7.16 -26.22 3.16
N ALA A 164 8.05 -26.36 2.18
CA ALA A 164 9.01 -25.31 1.87
C ALA A 164 8.30 -23.99 1.47
N PRO A 165 8.87 -22.80 1.80
CA PRO A 165 8.33 -21.52 1.36
C PRO A 165 8.31 -21.43 -0.18
N ASP A 166 7.28 -20.79 -0.72
CA ASP A 166 7.19 -20.49 -2.15
C ASP A 166 8.15 -19.37 -2.55
N ALA A 167 8.39 -18.44 -1.63
CA ALA A 167 9.32 -17.33 -1.82
C ALA A 167 10.04 -16.97 -0.52
N VAL A 168 11.30 -16.54 -0.65
CA VAL A 168 12.11 -16.05 0.46
C VAL A 168 12.80 -14.77 0.02
N VAL A 169 12.54 -13.67 0.72
CA VAL A 169 13.16 -12.36 0.47
C VAL A 169 13.99 -11.98 1.69
N THR A 170 15.21 -11.49 1.47
CA THR A 170 16.07 -10.99 2.55
C THR A 170 16.41 -9.53 2.28
N ASP A 171 16.19 -8.68 3.28
CA ASP A 171 16.63 -7.28 3.26
C ASP A 171 17.39 -6.93 4.54
N GLU A 172 18.52 -6.25 4.36
CA GLU A 172 19.35 -5.75 5.46
C GLU A 172 18.73 -4.46 6.01
N THR A 173 18.51 -4.42 7.33
CA THR A 173 18.12 -3.17 7.99
C THR A 173 19.33 -2.27 8.16
N SER A 174 19.14 -0.95 8.07
CA SER A 174 20.21 -0.01 8.42
C SER A 174 20.55 -0.11 9.91
N SER A 175 21.82 0.15 10.29
CA SER A 175 22.16 0.38 11.71
C SER A 175 21.38 1.53 12.33
N ASN A 176 20.88 2.47 11.50
CA ASN A 176 20.05 3.60 11.91
C ASN A 176 18.55 3.37 11.64
N GLN A 177 18.10 2.13 11.36
CA GLN A 177 16.73 1.85 10.96
C GLN A 177 15.71 2.31 12.00
N ALA A 178 15.96 2.01 13.28
CA ALA A 178 15.09 2.44 14.38
C ALA A 178 15.08 3.97 14.56
N ALA A 179 16.23 4.62 14.35
CA ALA A 179 16.35 6.08 14.42
C ALA A 179 15.56 6.79 13.32
N LEU A 180 15.44 6.17 12.14
CA LEU A 180 14.60 6.67 11.05
C LEU A 180 13.12 6.33 11.27
N TYR A 181 12.79 5.08 11.57
CA TYR A 181 11.40 4.62 11.70
C TYR A 181 10.63 5.33 12.81
N ARG A 182 11.29 5.63 13.95
CA ARG A 182 10.64 6.36 15.05
C ARG A 182 10.10 7.75 14.65
N LEU A 183 10.65 8.35 13.60
CA LEU A 183 10.16 9.63 13.08
C LEU A 183 8.74 9.53 12.48
N SER A 184 8.24 8.31 12.27
CA SER A 184 6.84 8.06 11.89
C SER A 184 5.87 8.08 13.08
N GLY A 185 6.32 8.11 14.34
CA GLY A 185 5.43 8.36 15.49
C GLY A 185 5.72 7.59 16.76
N ASP A 186 6.49 6.50 16.70
CA ASP A 186 6.84 5.71 17.89
C ASP A 186 8.18 6.16 18.51
N TRP A 187 8.08 7.10 19.45
CA TRP A 187 9.22 7.72 20.10
C TRP A 187 9.78 6.94 21.30
N ASN A 188 9.30 5.71 21.57
CA ASN A 188 9.70 4.95 22.74
C ASN A 188 11.24 4.82 22.85
N PRO A 189 11.85 5.25 23.97
CA PRO A 189 13.31 5.26 24.14
C PRO A 189 13.94 3.86 24.04
N LEU A 190 13.17 2.79 24.24
CA LEU A 190 13.60 1.39 24.02
C LEU A 190 14.29 1.16 22.67
N HIS A 191 13.95 1.96 21.66
CA HIS A 191 14.43 1.82 20.29
C HIS A 191 15.62 2.71 19.94
N ILE A 192 16.14 3.52 20.87
CA ILE A 192 17.24 4.45 20.57
C ILE A 192 18.21 4.66 21.74
N ASP A 193 17.74 4.58 22.99
CA ASP A 193 18.51 4.84 24.20
C ASP A 193 19.04 3.52 24.79
N PRO A 194 20.37 3.30 24.82
CA PRO A 194 20.97 2.09 25.39
C PRO A 194 20.65 1.85 26.86
N ASP A 195 20.60 2.89 27.69
CA ASP A 195 20.35 2.76 29.12
C ASP A 195 18.90 2.33 29.36
N PHE A 196 17.96 2.92 28.61
CA PHE A 196 16.56 2.53 28.67
C PHE A 196 16.34 1.10 28.16
N ALA A 197 17.01 0.71 27.08
CA ALA A 197 16.93 -0.66 26.55
C ALA A 197 17.46 -1.69 27.58
N ALA A 198 18.55 -1.36 28.27
CA ALA A 198 19.11 -2.19 29.34
C ALA A 198 18.14 -2.37 30.52
N MET A 199 17.41 -1.31 30.92
CA MET A 199 16.36 -1.40 31.94
C MET A 199 15.23 -2.37 31.52
N GLY A 200 14.91 -2.42 30.23
CA GLY A 200 13.96 -3.38 29.65
C GLY A 200 14.49 -4.80 29.50
N GLY A 201 15.75 -5.07 29.89
CA GLY A 201 16.39 -6.38 29.78
C GLY A 201 17.04 -6.68 28.42
N PHE A 202 17.21 -5.67 27.57
CA PHE A 202 17.85 -5.82 26.26
C PHE A 202 19.33 -5.41 26.30
N LYS A 203 20.17 -6.07 25.51
CA LYS A 203 21.62 -5.76 25.45
C LYS A 203 21.94 -4.48 24.66
N ALA A 204 21.00 -4.03 23.83
CA ALA A 204 21.11 -2.85 22.97
C ALA A 204 19.69 -2.43 22.57
N PRO A 205 19.50 -1.18 22.07
CA PRO A 205 18.23 -0.76 21.50
C PRO A 205 17.77 -1.70 20.38
N ILE A 206 16.49 -2.10 20.45
CA ILE A 206 15.89 -3.02 19.48
C ILE A 206 15.11 -2.27 18.42
N LEU A 207 15.00 -2.82 17.22
CA LEU A 207 14.14 -2.30 16.18
C LEU A 207 12.66 -2.45 16.57
N HIS A 208 11.83 -1.48 16.20
CA HIS A 208 10.39 -1.56 16.39
C HIS A 208 9.81 -2.81 15.71
N GLY A 209 8.94 -3.54 16.40
CA GLY A 209 8.21 -4.67 15.80
C GLY A 209 7.43 -4.23 14.57
N LEU A 210 6.79 -3.06 14.63
CA LEU A 210 6.04 -2.48 13.51
C LEU A 210 6.92 -2.08 12.31
N CYS A 211 8.23 -1.85 12.52
CA CYS A 211 9.17 -1.69 11.41
C CYS A 211 9.39 -3.03 10.70
N SER A 212 9.69 -4.09 11.47
CA SER A 212 9.83 -5.46 10.92
C SER A 212 8.57 -5.95 10.21
N PHE A 213 7.40 -5.58 10.75
CA PHE A 213 6.08 -5.77 10.12
C PHE A 213 5.97 -5.06 8.77
N GLY A 214 6.37 -3.78 8.68
CA GLY A 214 6.40 -3.04 7.41
C GLY A 214 7.35 -3.69 6.39
N PHE A 215 8.48 -4.23 6.85
CA PHE A 215 9.39 -5.02 6.01
C PHE A 215 8.72 -6.25 5.42
N ALA A 216 8.14 -7.10 6.27
CA ALA A 216 7.46 -8.31 5.80
C ALA A 216 6.29 -7.99 4.86
N ALA A 217 5.50 -6.95 5.17
CA ALA A 217 4.36 -6.54 4.36
C ALA A 217 4.77 -6.06 2.96
N ARG A 218 5.83 -5.24 2.84
CA ARG A 218 6.29 -4.78 1.52
C ARG A 218 6.88 -5.92 0.69
N HIS A 219 7.50 -6.92 1.32
CA HIS A 219 7.99 -8.11 0.59
C HIS A 219 6.84 -8.88 -0.04
N VAL A 220 5.73 -9.06 0.70
CA VAL A 220 4.52 -9.67 0.15
C VAL A 220 3.92 -8.81 -0.96
N LEU A 221 3.80 -7.50 -0.72
CA LEU A 221 3.22 -6.56 -1.69
C LEU A 221 3.99 -6.57 -3.03
N LYS A 222 5.33 -6.55 -2.97
CA LYS A 222 6.18 -6.64 -4.16
C LYS A 222 6.07 -7.99 -4.85
N HIS A 223 6.09 -9.09 -4.10
CA HIS A 223 6.22 -10.42 -4.69
C HIS A 223 4.90 -11.05 -5.16
N PHE A 224 3.77 -10.73 -4.51
CA PHE A 224 2.48 -11.37 -4.78
C PHE A 224 1.39 -10.40 -5.26
N ALA A 225 1.67 -9.10 -5.23
CA ALA A 225 0.76 -8.05 -5.65
C ALA A 225 1.38 -7.02 -6.61
N ASP A 226 2.59 -7.25 -7.15
CA ASP A 226 3.24 -6.36 -8.13
C ASP A 226 3.34 -4.89 -7.68
N ASN A 227 3.48 -4.66 -6.37
CA ASN A 227 3.42 -3.31 -5.76
C ASN A 227 2.09 -2.55 -6.02
N ASP A 228 1.02 -3.26 -6.34
CA ASP A 228 -0.34 -2.73 -6.41
C ASP A 228 -0.97 -2.67 -5.00
N VAL A 229 -1.03 -1.46 -4.45
CA VAL A 229 -1.58 -1.20 -3.12
C VAL A 229 -3.07 -1.50 -3.02
N SER A 230 -3.81 -1.48 -4.14
CA SER A 230 -5.25 -1.79 -4.16
C SER A 230 -5.54 -3.25 -3.88
N ARG A 231 -4.55 -4.13 -4.07
CA ARG A 231 -4.67 -5.57 -3.78
C ARG A 231 -4.42 -5.90 -2.32
N PHE A 232 -3.88 -4.99 -1.51
CA PHE A 232 -3.62 -5.28 -0.10
C PHE A 232 -4.89 -5.15 0.73
N LYS A 233 -5.38 -6.27 1.28
CA LYS A 233 -6.61 -6.27 2.08
C LYS A 233 -6.31 -6.22 3.58
N ALA A 234 -5.50 -7.13 4.08
CA ALA A 234 -5.23 -7.23 5.51
C ALA A 234 -3.89 -7.89 5.81
N ILE A 235 -3.39 -7.68 7.03
CA ILE A 235 -2.21 -8.36 7.56
C ILE A 235 -2.40 -8.66 9.05
N LYS A 236 -1.99 -9.85 9.46
CA LYS A 236 -1.87 -10.26 10.87
C LYS A 236 -0.43 -10.68 11.13
N VAL A 237 0.12 -10.29 12.28
CA VAL A 237 1.40 -10.81 12.79
C VAL A 237 1.36 -11.03 14.30
N ARG A 238 2.18 -11.97 14.79
CA ARG A 238 2.64 -12.03 16.19
C ARG A 238 4.13 -11.70 16.24
N PHE A 239 4.50 -10.79 17.13
CA PHE A 239 5.90 -10.46 17.44
C PHE A 239 6.44 -11.49 18.43
N VAL A 240 7.61 -12.08 18.12
CA VAL A 240 8.15 -13.22 18.88
C VAL A 240 9.48 -12.91 19.55
N LYS A 241 10.42 -12.36 18.81
CA LYS A 241 11.77 -12.03 19.28
C LYS A 241 12.19 -10.65 18.77
N PRO A 242 13.09 -9.95 19.49
CA PRO A 242 13.59 -8.67 19.04
C PRO A 242 14.50 -8.80 17.81
N VAL A 243 14.57 -7.72 17.05
CA VAL A 243 15.53 -7.51 15.95
C VAL A 243 16.46 -6.39 16.38
N LEU A 244 17.75 -6.51 16.11
CA LEU A 244 18.70 -5.40 16.27
C LEU A 244 18.84 -4.64 14.95
N PRO A 245 18.80 -3.29 14.94
CA PRO A 245 19.12 -2.52 13.74
C PRO A 245 20.48 -2.92 13.16
N GLY A 246 20.57 -3.11 11.85
CA GLY A 246 21.75 -3.66 11.16
C GLY A 246 21.64 -5.15 10.83
N GLN A 247 20.68 -5.88 11.41
CA GLN A 247 20.45 -7.28 11.07
C GLN A 247 19.62 -7.44 9.79
N SER A 248 19.74 -8.60 9.15
CA SER A 248 18.99 -8.93 7.93
C SER A 248 17.68 -9.63 8.28
N LEU A 249 16.58 -9.05 7.82
CA LEU A 249 15.25 -9.64 7.90
C LEU A 249 15.02 -10.56 6.70
N GLN A 250 14.80 -11.84 6.98
CA GLN A 250 14.43 -12.85 5.99
C GLN A 250 12.95 -13.18 6.12
N THR A 251 12.15 -12.81 5.13
CA THR A 251 10.72 -13.10 5.05
C THR A 251 10.49 -14.34 4.19
N GLU A 252 10.01 -15.40 4.80
CA GLU A 252 9.57 -16.64 4.16
C GLU A 252 8.05 -16.53 3.91
N MET A 253 7.60 -16.89 2.71
CA MET A 253 6.24 -16.67 2.26
C MET A 253 5.67 -17.91 1.58
N TRP A 254 4.42 -18.24 1.89
CA TRP A 254 3.67 -19.35 1.31
C TRP A 254 2.34 -18.82 0.79
N LYS A 255 2.05 -19.06 -0.50
CA LYS A 255 0.82 -18.66 -1.15
C LYS A 255 -0.22 -19.78 -1.01
N GLU A 256 -1.35 -19.46 -0.40
CA GLU A 256 -2.55 -20.30 -0.34
C GLU A 256 -3.73 -19.44 -0.85
N ASP A 257 -4.05 -19.61 -2.13
CA ASP A 257 -4.99 -18.74 -2.87
C ASP A 257 -4.62 -17.24 -2.78
N ASN A 258 -5.49 -16.45 -2.14
CA ASN A 258 -5.34 -15.01 -1.94
C ASN A 258 -4.72 -14.68 -0.58
N ARG A 259 -4.39 -15.69 0.24
CA ARG A 259 -3.68 -15.50 1.51
C ARG A 259 -2.22 -15.88 1.34
N ILE A 260 -1.33 -14.95 1.68
CA ILE A 260 0.10 -15.20 1.78
C ILE A 260 0.44 -15.40 3.24
N HIS A 261 0.63 -16.65 3.66
CA HIS A 261 1.20 -16.95 4.98
C HIS A 261 2.66 -16.51 4.99
N LEU A 262 3.14 -16.01 6.13
CA LEU A 262 4.51 -15.57 6.24
C LEU A 262 5.12 -15.84 7.62
N GLN A 263 6.44 -15.93 7.62
CA GLN A 263 7.27 -15.89 8.81
C GLN A 263 8.46 -14.98 8.51
N CYS A 264 8.93 -14.23 9.52
CA CYS A 264 10.14 -13.44 9.39
C CYS A 264 11.19 -13.89 10.41
N LYS A 265 12.43 -14.00 9.95
CA LYS A 265 13.60 -14.41 10.74
C LYS A 265 14.69 -13.36 10.67
N VAL A 266 15.55 -13.34 11.69
CA VAL A 266 16.89 -12.75 11.58
C VAL A 266 17.79 -13.76 10.89
N LYS A 267 18.26 -13.45 9.68
CA LYS A 267 19.06 -14.38 8.86
C LYS A 267 20.31 -14.86 9.59
N GLU A 268 20.97 -13.97 10.31
CA GLU A 268 22.25 -14.22 10.99
C GLU A 268 22.11 -15.24 12.14
N THR A 269 20.93 -15.34 12.74
CA THR A 269 20.71 -16.18 13.94
C THR A 269 19.68 -17.29 13.74
N GLY A 270 18.92 -17.25 12.65
CA GLY A 270 17.75 -18.11 12.43
C GLY A 270 16.58 -17.84 13.39
N ALA A 271 16.66 -16.79 14.22
CA ALA A 271 15.63 -16.47 15.19
C ALA A 271 14.36 -15.96 14.49
N VAL A 272 13.23 -16.63 14.72
CA VAL A 272 11.91 -16.17 14.29
C VAL A 272 11.53 -14.91 15.07
N VAL A 273 11.21 -13.83 14.34
CA VAL A 273 10.82 -12.53 14.90
C VAL A 273 9.36 -12.20 14.63
N LEU A 274 8.80 -12.66 13.51
CA LEU A 274 7.38 -12.62 13.21
C LEU A 274 6.87 -14.03 12.96
N ALA A 275 5.79 -14.44 13.63
CA ALA A 275 5.16 -15.75 13.45
C ALA A 275 3.64 -15.62 13.40
N GLY A 276 2.97 -16.73 13.06
CA GLY A 276 1.52 -16.79 13.04
C GLY A 276 0.90 -15.78 12.07
N ALA A 277 1.66 -15.41 11.04
CA ALA A 277 1.44 -14.21 10.25
C ALA A 277 0.92 -14.54 8.86
N TYR A 278 0.11 -13.62 8.32
CA TYR A 278 -0.39 -13.70 6.96
C TYR A 278 -0.73 -12.32 6.44
N VAL A 279 -0.75 -12.19 5.11
CA VAL A 279 -1.34 -11.08 4.37
C VAL A 279 -2.48 -11.63 3.54
N ASP A 280 -3.67 -11.07 3.69
CA ASP A 280 -4.76 -11.29 2.75
C ASP A 280 -4.64 -10.27 1.63
N LEU A 281 -4.67 -10.76 0.39
CA LEU A 281 -4.80 -9.95 -0.79
C LEU A 281 -6.24 -10.01 -1.29
N HIS A 282 -6.70 -8.95 -1.92
CA HIS A 282 -7.78 -9.10 -2.88
C HIS A 282 -7.29 -10.02 -4.00
N GLY A 283 -8.19 -10.86 -4.50
CA GLY A 283 -7.94 -11.59 -5.73
C GLY A 283 -7.48 -10.60 -6.81
N PRO A 284 -6.72 -11.05 -7.82
CA PRO A 284 -6.61 -10.26 -9.04
C PRO A 284 -8.04 -9.88 -9.41
N ALA A 285 -8.32 -8.58 -9.58
CA ALA A 285 -9.68 -8.08 -9.69
C ALA A 285 -10.50 -9.05 -10.53
N GLU A 286 -11.46 -9.73 -9.92
CA GLU A 286 -12.52 -10.34 -10.70
C GLU A 286 -13.14 -9.15 -11.41
N VAL A 287 -13.01 -9.12 -12.72
CA VAL A 287 -13.86 -8.29 -13.56
C VAL A 287 -15.27 -8.76 -13.20
N SER A 288 -15.93 -8.05 -12.29
CA SER A 288 -17.27 -8.41 -11.83
C SER A 288 -18.15 -8.60 -13.07
N PRO A 289 -18.69 -9.81 -13.29
CA PRO A 289 -19.59 -10.06 -14.40
C PRO A 289 -20.96 -9.45 -14.06
N GLY A 290 -21.13 -8.18 -14.43
CA GLY A 290 -22.42 -7.50 -14.49
C GLY A 290 -22.48 -6.75 -15.80
N THR A 291 -22.70 -7.42 -16.94
CA THR A 291 -23.98 -7.99 -17.36
C THR A 291 -23.74 -9.08 -18.41
N ALA A 292 -24.71 -9.99 -18.57
CA ALA A 292 -24.71 -11.23 -19.35
C ALA A 292 -24.02 -11.19 -20.76
N PRO A 293 -23.60 -12.36 -21.30
CA PRO A 293 -22.55 -12.46 -22.30
C PRO A 293 -23.01 -12.03 -23.69
N ALA A 294 -22.18 -11.24 -24.36
CA ALA A 294 -22.22 -11.06 -25.81
C ALA A 294 -20.77 -11.04 -26.35
N GLU A 295 -20.42 -12.17 -26.95
CA GLU A 295 -19.41 -12.48 -27.96
C GLU A 295 -18.28 -11.48 -28.35
N ALA A 296 -17.08 -12.06 -28.49
CA ALA A 296 -15.95 -11.68 -29.35
C ALA A 296 -15.15 -10.38 -29.06
N GLY A 297 -14.05 -10.55 -28.33
CA GLY A 297 -12.76 -9.88 -28.59
C GLY A 297 -12.56 -8.48 -28.00
N GLU A 298 -12.23 -8.38 -26.72
CA GLU A 298 -11.73 -7.12 -26.14
C GLU A 298 -10.23 -6.89 -26.46
N LEU A 299 -9.91 -5.64 -26.79
CA LEU A 299 -8.58 -5.16 -27.17
C LEU A 299 -7.85 -4.61 -25.94
N GLN A 300 -6.53 -4.82 -25.83
CA GLN A 300 -5.74 -4.32 -24.69
C GLN A 300 -5.70 -2.78 -24.65
N SER A 301 -5.72 -2.14 -25.82
CA SER A 301 -5.79 -0.69 -25.97
C SER A 301 -7.05 -0.07 -25.37
N ASP A 302 -8.16 -0.80 -25.26
CA ASP A 302 -9.41 -0.28 -24.68
C ASP A 302 -9.21 0.16 -23.21
N LEU A 303 -8.36 -0.55 -22.46
CA LEU A 303 -8.02 -0.21 -21.07
C LEU A 303 -7.24 1.11 -20.98
N VAL A 304 -6.31 1.33 -21.91
CA VAL A 304 -5.50 2.55 -21.95
C VAL A 304 -6.36 3.75 -22.34
N PHE A 305 -7.24 3.60 -23.34
CA PHE A 305 -8.16 4.67 -23.70
C PHE A 305 -9.15 4.97 -22.58
N ALA A 306 -9.65 3.98 -21.85
CA ALA A 306 -10.48 4.21 -20.67
C ALA A 306 -9.75 5.06 -19.61
N GLU A 307 -8.47 4.80 -19.36
CA GLU A 307 -7.64 5.61 -18.45
C GLU A 307 -7.39 7.03 -18.99
N ILE A 308 -7.12 7.19 -20.30
CA ILE A 308 -7.04 8.51 -20.92
C ILE A 308 -8.35 9.29 -20.68
N GLY A 309 -9.50 8.64 -20.84
CA GLY A 309 -10.81 9.23 -20.57
C GLY A 309 -10.92 9.78 -19.15
N ARG A 310 -10.55 8.99 -18.13
CA ARG A 310 -10.56 9.42 -16.73
C ARG A 310 -9.63 10.61 -16.49
N ARG A 311 -8.43 10.62 -17.07
CA ARG A 311 -7.50 11.75 -16.92
C ARG A 311 -8.05 13.02 -17.55
N LEU A 312 -8.73 12.93 -18.69
CA LEU A 312 -9.35 14.11 -19.31
C LEU A 312 -10.37 14.81 -18.42
N GLU A 313 -11.02 14.11 -17.48
CA GLU A 313 -11.94 14.73 -16.52
C GLU A 313 -11.24 15.75 -15.60
N THR A 314 -9.96 15.53 -15.28
CA THR A 314 -9.20 16.40 -14.37
C THR A 314 -8.29 17.39 -15.09
N MET A 315 -7.62 16.96 -16.18
CA MET A 315 -6.63 17.77 -16.90
C MET A 315 -7.08 18.23 -18.30
N GLY A 316 -8.24 17.81 -18.78
CA GLY A 316 -8.67 18.09 -20.16
C GLY A 316 -8.70 19.58 -20.50
N SER A 317 -9.17 20.43 -19.57
CA SER A 317 -9.29 21.87 -19.81
C SER A 317 -7.94 22.57 -20.00
N GLU A 318 -6.88 22.06 -19.36
CA GLU A 318 -5.52 22.56 -19.56
C GLU A 318 -4.95 22.04 -20.89
N LEU A 319 -5.16 20.75 -21.18
CA LEU A 319 -4.69 20.12 -22.41
C LEU A 319 -5.34 20.74 -23.64
N VAL A 320 -6.63 21.10 -23.60
CA VAL A 320 -7.31 21.79 -24.71
C VAL A 320 -6.62 23.11 -25.05
N LYS A 321 -6.24 23.91 -24.04
CA LYS A 321 -5.54 25.19 -24.24
C LYS A 321 -4.15 25.00 -24.85
N LYS A 322 -3.45 23.94 -24.45
CA LYS A 322 -2.09 23.65 -24.91
C LYS A 322 -2.10 23.01 -26.30
N VAL A 323 -3.00 22.07 -26.58
CA VAL A 323 -2.97 21.21 -27.77
C VAL A 323 -3.78 21.79 -28.92
N ASN A 324 -5.05 22.12 -28.68
CA ASN A 324 -6.01 22.66 -29.65
C ASN A 324 -6.18 21.79 -30.92
N ALA A 325 -6.41 20.48 -30.74
CA ALA A 325 -6.52 19.52 -31.83
C ALA A 325 -7.37 18.29 -31.48
N VAL A 326 -7.89 17.61 -32.50
CA VAL A 326 -8.57 16.30 -32.38
C VAL A 326 -7.69 15.19 -32.95
N PHE A 327 -7.48 14.11 -32.18
CA PHE A 327 -6.74 12.92 -32.58
C PHE A 327 -7.66 11.73 -32.72
N LEU A 328 -7.73 11.15 -33.91
CA LEU A 328 -8.43 9.90 -34.17
C LEU A 328 -7.43 8.75 -34.13
N TRP A 329 -7.70 7.73 -33.33
CA TRP A 329 -6.94 6.50 -33.27
C TRP A 329 -7.75 5.38 -33.91
N GLU A 330 -7.11 4.64 -34.82
CA GLU A 330 -7.65 3.45 -35.48
C GLU A 330 -6.84 2.25 -35.02
N ILE A 331 -7.42 1.43 -34.15
CA ILE A 331 -6.77 0.23 -33.64
C ILE A 331 -7.06 -0.92 -34.59
N THR A 332 -6.01 -1.67 -34.93
CA THR A 332 -6.08 -2.85 -35.79
C THR A 332 -5.71 -4.12 -35.03
N LYS A 333 -6.30 -5.25 -35.43
CA LYS A 333 -5.92 -6.58 -34.98
C LYS A 333 -5.82 -7.48 -36.21
N ASP A 334 -4.71 -8.19 -36.34
CA ASP A 334 -4.40 -9.00 -37.54
C ASP A 334 -4.51 -8.18 -38.86
N GLY A 335 -4.14 -6.90 -38.80
CA GLY A 335 -4.19 -5.98 -39.93
C GLY A 335 -5.57 -5.41 -40.28
N GLN A 336 -6.63 -5.79 -39.58
CA GLN A 336 -7.99 -5.29 -39.79
C GLN A 336 -8.37 -4.23 -38.73
N PRO A 337 -8.97 -3.09 -39.11
CA PRO A 337 -9.52 -2.13 -38.15
C PRO A 337 -10.57 -2.78 -37.26
N CYS A 338 -10.43 -2.61 -35.95
CA CYS A 338 -11.29 -3.26 -34.95
C CYS A 338 -11.81 -2.29 -33.88
N SER A 339 -11.19 -1.12 -33.69
CA SER A 339 -11.71 -0.08 -32.81
C SER A 339 -11.27 1.32 -33.27
N GLN A 340 -12.09 2.33 -32.93
CA GLN A 340 -11.79 3.73 -33.18
C GLN A 340 -11.95 4.53 -31.88
N TRP A 341 -11.04 5.47 -31.65
CA TRP A 341 -11.05 6.36 -30.50
C TRP A 341 -10.73 7.79 -30.90
N ALA A 342 -11.62 8.74 -30.62
CA ALA A 342 -11.39 10.14 -30.87
C ALA A 342 -11.11 10.88 -29.56
N ILE A 343 -9.91 11.43 -29.44
CA ILE A 343 -9.50 12.33 -28.35
C ILE A 343 -9.68 13.77 -28.85
N ASP A 344 -10.67 14.47 -28.31
CA ASP A 344 -10.92 15.87 -28.58
C ASP A 344 -10.21 16.74 -27.53
N LEU A 345 -9.10 17.37 -27.93
CA LEU A 345 -8.39 18.40 -27.16
C LEU A 345 -8.52 19.76 -27.85
N LYS A 346 -9.67 20.01 -28.47
CA LYS A 346 -10.01 21.25 -29.18
C LYS A 346 -11.21 21.93 -28.54
N SER A 347 -12.18 21.14 -28.07
CA SER A 347 -13.38 21.61 -27.37
C SER A 347 -13.25 21.41 -25.87
N LEU A 348 -13.55 22.45 -25.07
CA LEU A 348 -13.61 22.34 -23.60
C LEU A 348 -14.79 21.45 -23.16
N PRO A 349 -14.62 20.61 -22.12
CA PRO A 349 -13.46 20.48 -21.24
C PRO A 349 -12.37 19.52 -21.75
N GLY A 350 -12.45 19.03 -22.99
CA GLY A 350 -11.67 17.90 -23.50
C GLY A 350 -12.48 16.61 -23.35
N SER A 351 -12.47 15.73 -24.36
CA SER A 351 -13.29 14.52 -24.33
C SER A 351 -12.69 13.34 -25.09
N LEU A 352 -13.17 12.14 -24.78
CA LEU A 352 -12.82 10.90 -25.47
C LEU A 352 -14.10 10.21 -25.94
N VAL A 353 -14.11 9.76 -27.20
CA VAL A 353 -15.24 9.01 -27.79
C VAL A 353 -14.73 7.69 -28.34
N LYS A 354 -15.36 6.56 -27.94
CA LYS A 354 -15.17 5.23 -28.55
C LYS A 354 -16.14 5.02 -29.70
N GLY A 355 -15.68 4.40 -30.76
CA GLY A 355 -16.50 3.99 -31.91
C GLY A 355 -16.35 4.91 -33.12
N PRO A 356 -17.18 4.71 -34.16
CA PRO A 356 -17.08 5.44 -35.42
C PRO A 356 -17.10 6.96 -35.20
N TYR A 357 -16.05 7.64 -35.63
CA TYR A 357 -15.93 9.09 -35.50
C TYR A 357 -16.18 9.77 -36.84
N SER A 358 -17.25 10.58 -36.92
CA SER A 358 -17.62 11.32 -38.14
C SER A 358 -17.15 12.78 -38.14
N GLY A 359 -16.47 13.23 -37.09
CA GLY A 359 -15.90 14.57 -37.01
C GLY A 359 -14.60 14.73 -37.80
N LYS A 360 -14.13 15.97 -37.96
CA LYS A 360 -12.85 16.25 -38.60
C LYS A 360 -11.70 16.09 -37.60
N ALA A 361 -10.95 14.99 -37.71
CA ALA A 361 -9.71 14.81 -36.98
C ALA A 361 -8.58 15.67 -37.58
N ASP A 362 -7.75 16.27 -36.72
CA ASP A 362 -6.55 16.99 -37.15
C ASP A 362 -5.39 16.02 -37.40
N VAL A 363 -5.38 14.87 -36.69
CA VAL A 363 -4.45 13.75 -36.89
C VAL A 363 -5.21 12.43 -36.78
N THR A 364 -4.97 11.50 -37.70
CA THR A 364 -5.41 10.09 -37.60
C THR A 364 -4.20 9.20 -37.44
N ILE A 365 -4.20 8.34 -36.42
CA ILE A 365 -3.12 7.41 -36.08
C ILE A 365 -3.67 5.99 -36.20
N THR A 366 -3.06 5.16 -37.04
CA THR A 366 -3.44 3.75 -37.19
C THR A 366 -2.30 2.87 -36.66
N ILE A 367 -2.61 1.94 -35.76
CA ILE A 367 -1.63 1.06 -35.12
C ILE A 367 -2.27 -0.27 -34.71
N SER A 368 -1.49 -1.35 -34.60
CA SER A 368 -1.98 -2.62 -34.06
C SER A 368 -2.21 -2.52 -32.55
N ASP A 369 -3.15 -3.29 -32.02
CA ASP A 369 -3.40 -3.34 -30.56
C ASP A 369 -2.11 -3.70 -29.79
N GLN A 370 -1.34 -4.66 -30.32
CA GLN A 370 -0.06 -5.07 -29.74
C GLN A 370 1.01 -3.96 -29.79
N ASP A 371 1.26 -3.37 -30.96
CA ASP A 371 2.29 -2.33 -31.10
C ASP A 371 1.92 -1.07 -30.30
N PHE A 372 0.62 -0.77 -30.17
CA PHE A 372 0.13 0.31 -29.30
C PHE A 372 0.53 0.06 -27.85
N MET A 373 0.35 -1.16 -27.34
CA MET A 373 0.78 -1.51 -25.99
C MET A 373 2.30 -1.44 -25.83
N GLU A 374 3.08 -1.87 -26.82
CA GLU A 374 4.54 -1.72 -26.78
C GLU A 374 4.97 -0.24 -26.74
N VAL A 375 4.25 0.64 -27.46
CA VAL A 375 4.49 2.10 -27.43
C VAL A 375 4.17 2.67 -26.04
N VAL A 376 3.01 2.33 -25.48
CA VAL A 376 2.58 2.81 -24.15
C VAL A 376 3.53 2.34 -23.05
N GLN A 377 4.04 1.11 -23.15
CA GLN A 377 5.01 0.54 -22.20
C GLN A 377 6.44 1.06 -22.43
N GLY A 378 6.68 1.90 -23.44
CA GLY A 378 8.01 2.42 -23.79
C GLY A 378 8.96 1.39 -24.43
N LYS A 379 8.46 0.20 -24.78
CA LYS A 379 9.23 -0.87 -25.44
C LYS A 379 9.43 -0.61 -26.92
N LEU A 380 8.49 0.08 -27.56
CA LEU A 380 8.56 0.50 -28.95
C LEU A 380 8.55 2.03 -29.05
N ASN A 381 9.58 2.60 -29.66
CA ASN A 381 9.63 4.04 -29.90
C ASN A 381 8.62 4.43 -31.01
N PRO A 382 7.75 5.43 -30.81
CA PRO A 382 6.73 5.83 -31.80
C PRO A 382 7.28 6.27 -33.15
N GLN A 383 8.43 6.96 -33.17
CA GLN A 383 9.06 7.40 -34.42
C GLN A 383 9.61 6.21 -35.20
N LYS A 384 10.23 5.27 -34.49
CA LYS A 384 10.70 4.00 -35.08
C LYS A 384 9.53 3.19 -35.64
N ALA A 385 8.44 3.04 -34.88
CA ALA A 385 7.23 2.36 -35.33
C ALA A 385 6.64 2.99 -36.60
N PHE A 386 6.71 4.33 -36.72
CA PHE A 386 6.27 5.04 -37.91
C PHE A 386 7.14 4.74 -39.14
N PHE A 387 8.47 4.81 -39.01
CA PHE A 387 9.39 4.50 -40.11
C PHE A 387 9.36 3.03 -40.53
N GLU A 388 9.07 2.11 -39.61
CA GLU A 388 8.89 0.67 -39.87
C GLU A 388 7.49 0.34 -40.42
N GLY A 389 6.60 1.32 -40.53
CA GLY A 389 5.24 1.15 -41.06
C GLY A 389 4.23 0.49 -40.10
N LYS A 390 4.64 0.23 -38.85
CA LYS A 390 3.80 -0.33 -37.77
C LYS A 390 2.80 0.68 -37.21
N LEU A 391 3.19 1.96 -37.19
CA LEU A 391 2.33 3.10 -36.86
C LEU A 391 2.16 3.93 -38.12
N LYS A 392 0.93 4.27 -38.51
CA LYS A 392 0.65 5.15 -39.65
C LYS A 392 0.01 6.44 -39.13
N MET A 393 0.36 7.56 -39.75
CA MET A 393 -0.23 8.87 -39.41
C MET A 393 -0.73 9.58 -40.67
N LYS A 394 -1.89 10.20 -40.57
CA LYS A 394 -2.47 11.11 -41.57
C LYS A 394 -2.85 12.43 -40.91
N GLY A 395 -2.83 13.52 -41.66
CA GLY A 395 -3.13 14.86 -41.14
C GLY A 395 -1.87 15.62 -40.70
N ASN A 396 -1.99 16.47 -39.69
CA ASN A 396 -0.90 17.33 -39.24
C ASN A 396 0.01 16.62 -38.23
N ILE A 397 1.02 15.90 -38.74
CA ILE A 397 1.96 15.08 -37.95
C ILE A 397 2.69 15.90 -36.86
N MET A 398 2.90 17.20 -37.03
CA MET A 398 3.53 18.01 -35.98
C MET A 398 2.68 18.08 -34.70
N LEU A 399 1.35 17.92 -34.80
CA LEU A 399 0.47 17.88 -33.64
C LEU A 399 0.62 16.58 -32.83
N SER A 400 1.00 15.46 -33.44
CA SER A 400 1.25 14.22 -32.69
C SER A 400 2.53 14.30 -31.86
N GLN A 401 3.56 15.00 -32.36
CA GLN A 401 4.78 15.29 -31.58
C GLN A 401 4.48 16.20 -30.38
N LYS A 402 3.60 17.18 -30.56
CA LYS A 402 3.15 18.07 -29.49
C LYS A 402 2.39 17.30 -28.40
N LEU A 403 1.53 16.36 -28.79
CA LEU A 403 0.82 15.48 -27.86
C LEU A 403 1.81 14.60 -27.08
N ASP A 404 2.78 13.96 -27.76
CA ASP A 404 3.82 13.13 -27.13
C ASP A 404 4.68 13.92 -26.12
N SER A 405 5.14 15.12 -26.48
CA SER A 405 5.91 15.99 -25.58
C SER A 405 5.12 16.37 -24.32
N LEU A 406 3.83 16.71 -24.47
CA LEU A 406 2.98 17.07 -23.34
C LEU A 406 2.65 15.87 -22.45
N LEU A 407 2.39 14.70 -23.03
CA LEU A 407 2.20 13.48 -22.26
C LEU A 407 3.48 13.10 -21.49
N LYS A 408 4.67 13.36 -22.06
CA LYS A 408 5.95 13.18 -21.35
C LYS A 408 6.20 14.22 -20.27
N GLU A 409 5.81 15.47 -20.47
CA GLU A 409 5.89 16.53 -19.44
C GLU A 409 4.97 16.20 -18.25
N HIS A 410 3.77 15.67 -18.52
CA HIS A 410 2.82 15.23 -17.50
C HIS A 410 3.06 13.79 -17.00
N ALA A 411 4.07 13.08 -17.53
CA ALA A 411 4.57 11.81 -16.99
C ALA A 411 5.86 12.00 -16.16
N LYS A 412 6.43 13.21 -16.16
CA LYS A 412 7.61 13.64 -15.37
C LYS A 412 7.25 14.57 -14.19
N LEU A 413 5.95 14.77 -13.98
CA LEU A 413 5.30 15.38 -12.83
C LEU A 413 4.36 14.34 -12.25
#